data_AF-A0A246G4E5-F1
#
_entry.id   AF-A0A246G4E5-F1
#
_cell.length_a   1.000
_cell.length_b   1.000
_cell.length_c   1.000
_cell.angle_alpha   90.00
_cell.angle_beta   90.00
_cell.angle_gamma   90.00
#
_symmetry.space_group_name_H-M   'P 1'
#
loop_
_entity.id
_entity.type
_entity.pdbx_description
1 polymer ?
#
loop_
_entity_poly.entity_id
_entity_poly.type
_entity_poly.pdbx_seq_one_letter_code
_entity_poly.pdbx_strand_id
1 'polypeptide(L)'
;MNNRRFARTAGWLALPCLVAAGLLAWYVTREPASSLGAEPVATQPALVARGEYVARLSDCVACHSVPNGAPFSGGLEMATPLGSIHATNVTPDPETGIGRYSLADFDRAVRHGVAPGGRRLYPAMPYPSYAKLSDDDVKALYAFFMKGVAPVRQANVPSSIPWPLNMRWPIALWNGVFTDSKPYTAKAGKDELWNRGAYIVQGPGHCGSCHTPRGLAFNEKALDESGKPYLAGGLLDGWYAPSLRDDHNTGLGRWSEPEVVQFLKTGRNKHAVVYGSMTEAFNNSTQFMNDADLAAIARYLRSLPGDEQRDGAAWQYQAVSAAERLDAPGAHTYVTRCASCHGLEGKGQPDWMPPLAGATSALIKESASAINITLNGSQRVVAANVADAYRMPAFREQLSDQEIAEVLTFVRGTWGNQGGAVDAKAVGKLREHTGPASSSPIILQMR
;
A
#
# COMPACT_ATOMS: atom_id res chain seq x y z
N MET A 1 22.53 13.99 -54.80
CA MET A 1 21.17 14.25 -54.25
C MET A 1 21.14 15.67 -53.71
N ASN A 2 20.12 16.45 -54.09
CA ASN A 2 20.18 17.91 -54.16
C ASN A 2 19.84 18.60 -52.81
N ASN A 3 20.75 19.43 -52.26
CA ASN A 3 20.57 20.16 -50.98
C ASN A 3 19.25 20.97 -50.90
N ARG A 4 18.69 21.40 -52.04
CA ARG A 4 17.39 22.08 -52.13
C ARG A 4 16.19 21.20 -51.78
N ARG A 5 16.22 19.89 -52.06
CA ARG A 5 15.15 18.96 -51.68
C ARG A 5 15.19 18.70 -50.18
N PHE A 6 16.39 18.52 -49.61
CA PHE A 6 16.60 18.35 -48.18
C PHE A 6 16.18 19.58 -47.37
N ALA A 7 16.53 20.80 -47.83
CA ALA A 7 16.10 22.05 -47.20
C ALA A 7 14.57 22.27 -47.25
N ARG A 8 13.92 21.87 -48.36
CA ARG A 8 12.45 21.90 -48.45
C ARG A 8 11.82 20.89 -47.49
N THR A 9 12.23 19.62 -47.49
CA THR A 9 11.69 18.62 -46.54
C THR A 9 11.98 18.97 -45.08
N ALA A 10 13.16 19.55 -44.77
CA ALA A 10 13.47 20.04 -43.44
C ALA A 10 12.57 21.21 -43.02
N GLY A 11 12.25 22.14 -43.94
CA GLY A 11 11.29 23.22 -43.69
C GLY A 11 9.85 22.72 -43.50
N TRP A 12 9.43 21.70 -44.25
CA TRP A 12 8.11 21.07 -44.10
C TRP A 12 7.97 20.27 -42.79
N LEU A 13 9.06 19.71 -42.25
CA LEU A 13 9.05 18.99 -40.97
C LEU A 13 9.30 19.90 -39.76
N ALA A 14 9.93 21.07 -39.95
CA ALA A 14 10.21 22.01 -38.86
C ALA A 14 8.94 22.54 -38.19
N LEU A 15 7.93 22.94 -38.98
CA LEU A 15 6.68 23.48 -38.45
C LEU A 15 5.89 22.43 -37.62
N PRO A 16 5.65 21.19 -38.11
CA PRO A 16 5.05 20.13 -37.31
C PRO A 16 5.83 19.82 -36.03
N CYS A 17 7.17 19.76 -36.10
CA CYS A 17 8.01 19.51 -34.92
C CYS A 17 7.90 20.63 -33.88
N LEU A 18 7.86 21.90 -34.31
CA LEU A 18 7.67 23.04 -33.41
C LEU A 18 6.28 23.05 -32.78
N VAL A 19 5.23 22.73 -33.55
CA VAL A 19 3.88 22.59 -33.01
C VAL A 19 3.80 21.44 -32.00
N ALA A 20 4.38 20.28 -32.32
CA ALA A 20 4.42 19.14 -31.41
C ALA A 20 5.21 19.47 -30.12
N ALA A 21 6.35 20.16 -30.23
CA ALA A 21 7.13 20.60 -29.08
C ALA A 21 6.35 21.62 -28.23
N GLY A 22 5.64 22.55 -28.87
CA GLY A 22 4.77 23.52 -28.18
C GLY A 22 3.61 22.85 -27.44
N LEU A 23 2.94 21.89 -28.07
CA LEU A 23 1.87 21.10 -27.46
C LEU A 23 2.39 20.23 -26.31
N LEU A 24 3.56 19.62 -26.47
CA LEU A 24 4.19 18.84 -25.41
C LEU A 24 4.56 19.75 -24.23
N ALA A 25 5.20 20.89 -24.48
CA ALA A 25 5.55 21.87 -23.45
C ALA A 25 4.31 22.36 -22.70
N TRP A 26 3.23 22.70 -23.42
CA TRP A 26 1.94 23.03 -22.83
C TRP A 26 1.40 21.88 -21.98
N TYR A 27 1.36 20.66 -22.50
CA TYR A 27 0.79 19.52 -21.80
C TYR A 27 1.55 19.17 -20.51
N VAL A 28 2.88 19.22 -20.54
CA VAL A 28 3.67 18.85 -19.36
C VAL A 28 3.66 19.92 -18.28
N THR A 29 3.51 21.20 -18.66
CA THR A 29 3.49 22.34 -17.73
C THR A 29 2.08 22.76 -17.29
N ARG A 30 1.01 22.32 -17.98
CA ARG A 30 -0.37 22.73 -17.62
C ARG A 30 -0.78 22.22 -16.24
N GLU A 31 -1.48 23.07 -15.53
CA GLU A 31 -2.24 22.67 -14.34
C GLU A 31 -3.62 22.15 -14.77
N PRO A 32 -4.02 20.93 -14.36
CA PRO A 32 -5.37 20.43 -14.61
C PRO A 32 -6.42 21.35 -13.99
N ALA A 33 -7.53 21.58 -14.69
CA ALA A 33 -8.64 22.31 -14.11
C ALA A 33 -9.19 21.57 -12.89
N SER A 34 -9.49 22.30 -11.83
CA SER A 34 -10.21 21.79 -10.65
C SER A 34 -11.65 22.27 -10.71
N SER A 35 -12.61 21.38 -10.43
CA SER A 35 -14.03 21.74 -10.23
C SER A 35 -14.24 22.52 -8.94
N LEU A 36 -13.30 22.43 -8.01
CA LEU A 36 -13.34 23.09 -6.72
C LEU A 36 -12.77 24.51 -6.89
N GLY A 37 -13.66 25.46 -7.12
CA GLY A 37 -13.31 26.88 -7.30
C GLY A 37 -12.61 27.50 -6.09
N ALA A 38 -12.23 28.78 -6.21
CA ALA A 38 -11.60 29.57 -5.15
C ALA A 38 -12.57 29.98 -4.01
N GLU A 39 -13.66 29.23 -3.82
CA GLU A 39 -14.63 29.47 -2.76
C GLU A 39 -13.96 29.25 -1.39
N PRO A 40 -14.20 30.13 -0.41
CA PRO A 40 -13.73 29.92 0.96
C PRO A 40 -14.28 28.59 1.50
N VAL A 41 -13.39 27.68 1.89
CA VAL A 41 -13.82 26.42 2.48
C VAL A 41 -14.42 26.68 3.85
N ALA A 42 -15.66 26.24 4.05
CA ALA A 42 -16.34 26.32 5.34
C ALA A 42 -15.46 25.68 6.43
N THR A 43 -15.34 26.33 7.59
CA THR A 43 -14.49 25.84 8.68
C THR A 43 -15.34 25.27 9.83
N GLN A 44 -16.50 24.70 9.49
CA GLN A 44 -17.41 24.17 10.49
C GLN A 44 -16.76 22.96 11.19
N PRO A 45 -16.91 22.80 12.52
CA PRO A 45 -16.31 21.69 13.26
C PRO A 45 -16.64 20.30 12.67
N ALA A 46 -17.87 20.11 12.18
CA ALA A 46 -18.29 18.85 11.55
C ALA A 46 -17.51 18.54 10.25
N LEU A 47 -17.16 19.57 9.46
CA LEU A 47 -16.39 19.39 8.24
C LEU A 47 -14.92 19.06 8.55
N VAL A 48 -14.35 19.70 9.59
CA VAL A 48 -13.00 19.38 10.09
C VAL A 48 -12.94 17.95 10.62
N ALA A 49 -13.94 17.53 11.41
CA ALA A 49 -14.01 16.16 11.92
C ALA A 49 -14.16 15.12 10.81
N ARG A 50 -14.98 15.40 9.77
CA ARG A 50 -15.05 14.57 8.57
C ARG A 50 -13.68 14.52 7.87
N GLY A 51 -13.00 15.64 7.73
CA GLY A 51 -11.68 15.70 7.11
C GLY A 51 -10.63 14.88 7.86
N GLU A 52 -10.65 14.92 9.19
CA GLU A 52 -9.80 14.08 10.03
C GLU A 52 -10.08 12.59 9.79
N TYR A 53 -11.36 12.21 9.74
CA TYR A 53 -11.76 10.84 9.44
C TYR A 53 -11.27 10.39 8.05
N VAL A 54 -11.46 11.21 7.02
CA VAL A 54 -10.99 10.90 5.66
C VAL A 54 -9.46 10.86 5.60
N ALA A 55 -8.75 11.70 6.34
CA ALA A 55 -7.29 11.70 6.40
C ALA A 55 -6.75 10.42 7.05
N ARG A 56 -7.40 9.91 8.11
CA ARG A 56 -7.11 8.57 8.68
C ARG A 56 -7.43 7.47 7.69
N LEU A 57 -8.63 7.49 7.09
CA LEU A 57 -9.07 6.48 6.12
C LEU A 57 -8.13 6.42 4.90
N SER A 58 -7.56 7.57 4.50
CA SER A 58 -6.60 7.69 3.41
C SER A 58 -5.12 7.55 3.84
N ASP A 59 -4.87 7.10 5.07
CA ASP A 59 -3.55 6.83 5.64
C ASP A 59 -2.53 7.98 5.48
N CYS A 60 -3.00 9.23 5.41
CA CYS A 60 -2.14 10.39 5.13
C CYS A 60 -1.04 10.54 6.17
N VAL A 61 -1.36 10.20 7.42
CA VAL A 61 -0.49 10.41 8.58
C VAL A 61 0.71 9.44 8.57
N ALA A 62 0.52 8.21 8.09
CA ALA A 62 1.57 7.20 8.01
C ALA A 62 2.69 7.62 7.04
N CYS A 63 2.34 8.24 5.91
CA CYS A 63 3.33 8.72 4.95
C CYS A 63 3.90 10.10 5.31
N HIS A 64 3.06 11.03 5.79
CA HIS A 64 3.47 12.42 6.01
C HIS A 64 4.03 12.70 7.41
N SER A 65 4.45 11.68 8.15
CA SER A 65 5.08 11.85 9.46
C SER A 65 6.26 10.91 9.63
N VAL A 66 7.11 11.18 10.60
CA VAL A 66 8.23 10.31 11.00
C VAL A 66 8.10 9.93 12.48
N PRO A 67 8.73 8.83 12.93
CA PRO A 67 8.83 8.54 14.35
C PRO A 67 9.36 9.75 15.12
N ASN A 68 8.69 10.11 16.22
CA ASN A 68 9.02 11.27 17.08
C ASN A 68 8.94 12.65 16.40
N GLY A 69 8.45 12.74 15.16
CA GLY A 69 8.14 13.99 14.50
C GLY A 69 6.74 14.50 14.84
N ALA A 70 6.49 15.78 14.56
CA ALA A 70 5.13 16.30 14.63
C ALA A 70 4.28 15.65 13.50
N PRO A 71 3.01 15.32 13.74
CA PRO A 71 2.15 14.75 12.70
C PRO A 71 2.12 15.64 11.46
N PHE A 72 2.16 15.02 10.28
CA PHE A 72 2.08 15.68 8.98
C PHE A 72 3.27 16.58 8.58
N SER A 73 4.35 16.62 9.37
CA SER A 73 5.52 17.47 9.07
C SER A 73 6.47 16.91 8.01
N GLY A 74 6.16 15.73 7.45
CA GLY A 74 6.91 15.07 6.39
C GLY A 74 8.22 14.41 6.86
N GLY A 75 9.03 13.99 5.90
CA GLY A 75 10.37 13.45 6.14
C GLY A 75 10.49 11.93 6.03
N LEU A 76 9.38 11.18 5.89
CA LEU A 76 9.45 9.72 5.69
C LEU A 76 10.21 9.42 4.41
N GLU A 77 11.30 8.66 4.54
CA GLU A 77 12.09 8.18 3.42
C GLU A 77 11.45 6.94 2.81
N MET A 78 11.28 6.96 1.49
CA MET A 78 10.91 5.80 0.69
C MET A 78 12.04 5.51 -0.28
N ALA A 79 12.73 4.40 -0.07
CA ALA A 79 13.78 3.95 -0.97
C ALA A 79 13.16 3.50 -2.32
N THR A 80 13.78 3.91 -3.42
CA THR A 80 13.44 3.40 -4.76
C THR A 80 14.70 2.95 -5.48
N PRO A 81 14.61 2.10 -6.51
CA PRO A 81 15.75 1.72 -7.33
C PRO A 81 16.49 2.90 -7.99
N LEU A 82 15.83 4.07 -8.08
CA LEU A 82 16.37 5.27 -8.70
C LEU A 82 16.96 6.27 -7.67
N GLY A 83 16.91 5.96 -6.38
CA GLY A 83 17.21 6.86 -5.27
C GLY A 83 16.00 7.08 -4.36
N SER A 84 16.21 7.69 -3.20
CA SER A 84 15.17 7.89 -2.21
C SER A 84 14.29 9.11 -2.53
N ILE A 85 13.02 8.98 -2.18
CA ILE A 85 12.05 10.08 -2.16
C ILE A 85 11.60 10.30 -0.73
N HIS A 86 11.26 11.55 -0.39
CA HIS A 86 10.82 11.90 0.96
C HIS A 86 9.41 12.48 0.90
N ALA A 87 8.56 12.07 1.84
CA ALA A 87 7.25 12.67 2.02
C ALA A 87 7.38 14.14 2.44
N THR A 88 6.48 14.99 1.96
CA THR A 88 6.52 16.43 2.22
C THR A 88 5.78 16.82 3.49
N ASN A 89 6.12 17.96 4.07
CA ASN A 89 5.33 18.64 5.08
C ASN A 89 3.99 19.10 4.48
N VAL A 90 2.88 18.62 5.05
CA VAL A 90 1.51 18.96 4.65
C VAL A 90 0.74 19.66 5.77
N THR A 91 1.45 20.19 6.77
CA THR A 91 0.87 21.08 7.78
C THR A 91 0.49 22.43 7.15
N PRO A 92 -0.36 23.25 7.79
CA PRO A 92 -0.75 24.56 7.26
C PRO A 92 0.32 25.64 7.44
N ASP A 93 1.57 25.27 7.67
CA ASP A 93 2.69 26.22 7.68
C ASP A 93 2.84 26.89 6.29
N PRO A 94 2.88 28.23 6.21
CA PRO A 94 2.86 28.94 4.93
C PRO A 94 4.20 28.98 4.21
N GLU A 95 5.30 28.56 4.83
CA GLU A 95 6.65 28.62 4.23
C GLU A 95 7.15 27.25 3.79
N THR A 96 6.88 26.23 4.59
CA THR A 96 7.42 24.87 4.41
C THR A 96 6.35 23.82 4.18
N GLY A 97 5.10 24.11 4.56
CA GLY A 97 3.93 23.25 4.37
C GLY A 97 3.01 23.70 3.24
N ILE A 98 1.72 23.38 3.36
CA ILE A 98 0.68 23.69 2.36
C ILE A 98 -0.10 24.96 2.68
N GLY A 99 0.30 25.77 3.67
CA GLY A 99 -0.50 26.90 4.17
C GLY A 99 -0.87 27.98 3.14
N ARG A 100 -0.23 27.98 1.96
CA ARG A 100 -0.56 28.87 0.82
C ARG A 100 -1.37 28.21 -0.30
N TYR A 101 -1.70 26.93 -0.17
CA TYR A 101 -2.49 26.21 -1.17
C TYR A 101 -3.93 26.70 -1.10
N SER A 102 -4.52 27.05 -2.24
CA SER A 102 -5.98 27.14 -2.36
C SER A 102 -6.61 25.75 -2.30
N LEU A 103 -7.95 25.67 -2.16
CA LEU A 103 -8.66 24.40 -2.31
C LEU A 103 -8.38 23.75 -3.68
N ALA A 104 -8.34 24.56 -4.74
CA ALA A 104 -8.03 24.08 -6.09
C ALA A 104 -6.60 23.53 -6.21
N ASP A 105 -5.63 24.14 -5.52
CA ASP A 105 -4.26 23.63 -5.46
C ASP A 105 -4.17 22.30 -4.72
N PHE A 106 -4.87 22.21 -3.58
CA PHE A 106 -4.94 20.97 -2.80
C PHE A 106 -5.58 19.85 -3.61
N ASP A 107 -6.67 20.15 -4.31
CA ASP A 107 -7.34 19.23 -5.21
C ASP A 107 -6.41 18.70 -6.31
N ARG A 108 -5.72 19.62 -7.01
CA ARG A 108 -4.71 19.28 -8.02
C ARG A 108 -3.59 18.40 -7.46
N ALA A 109 -3.10 18.71 -6.26
CA ALA A 109 -2.06 17.91 -5.63
C ALA A 109 -2.55 16.51 -5.30
N VAL A 110 -3.73 16.39 -4.68
CA VAL A 110 -4.29 15.13 -4.16
C VAL A 110 -4.82 14.22 -5.27
N ARG A 111 -5.69 14.72 -6.15
CA ARG A 111 -6.35 13.91 -7.19
C ARG A 111 -5.58 13.81 -8.49
N HIS A 112 -4.69 14.77 -8.77
CA HIS A 112 -4.00 14.85 -10.07
C HIS A 112 -2.47 14.77 -9.98
N GLY A 113 -1.89 14.76 -8.78
CA GLY A 113 -0.45 14.73 -8.58
C GLY A 113 0.25 15.98 -9.10
N VAL A 114 -0.39 17.16 -9.00
CA VAL A 114 0.16 18.45 -9.48
C VAL A 114 0.15 19.47 -8.37
N ALA A 115 1.34 19.80 -7.86
CA ALA A 115 1.51 20.88 -6.89
C ALA A 115 1.49 22.26 -7.60
N PRO A 116 1.27 23.37 -6.85
CA PRO A 116 1.29 24.73 -7.38
C PRO A 116 2.54 25.02 -8.24
N GLY A 117 2.33 25.73 -9.35
CA GLY A 117 3.38 26.00 -10.34
C GLY A 117 3.61 24.84 -11.31
N GLY A 118 2.61 23.96 -11.50
CA GLY A 118 2.65 22.84 -12.45
C GLY A 118 3.61 21.71 -12.09
N ARG A 119 4.14 21.65 -10.86
CA ARG A 119 5.14 20.66 -10.45
C ARG A 119 4.50 19.28 -10.25
N ARG A 120 4.91 18.30 -11.07
CA ARG A 120 4.41 16.91 -10.98
C ARG A 120 4.97 16.18 -9.75
N LEU A 121 4.07 15.56 -9.00
CA LEU A 121 4.38 14.70 -7.86
C LEU A 121 4.71 13.28 -8.35
N TYR A 122 5.55 12.56 -7.60
CA TYR A 122 5.79 11.15 -7.93
C TYR A 122 4.56 10.32 -7.55
N PRO A 123 4.20 9.28 -8.33
CA PRO A 123 3.08 8.39 -8.04
C PRO A 123 3.28 7.48 -6.82
N ALA A 124 4.34 7.72 -6.04
CA ALA A 124 4.48 7.18 -4.69
C ALA A 124 3.41 7.72 -3.74
N MET A 125 3.01 8.99 -3.92
CA MET A 125 1.74 9.45 -3.40
C MET A 125 0.65 8.83 -4.30
N PRO A 126 -0.31 8.05 -3.76
CA PRO A 126 -1.26 7.28 -4.57
C PRO A 126 -2.39 8.16 -5.12
N TYR A 127 -2.04 9.29 -5.74
CA TYR A 127 -2.99 10.17 -6.44
C TYR A 127 -3.80 9.47 -7.55
N PRO A 128 -3.33 8.41 -8.24
CA PRO A 128 -4.20 7.67 -9.16
C PRO A 128 -5.42 7.06 -8.47
N SER A 129 -5.27 6.61 -7.21
CA SER A 129 -6.37 6.13 -6.37
C SER A 129 -7.16 7.33 -5.83
N TYR A 130 -6.48 8.33 -5.26
CA TYR A 130 -7.15 9.51 -4.70
C TYR A 130 -7.96 10.31 -5.70
N ALA A 131 -7.72 10.18 -7.01
CA ALA A 131 -8.60 10.71 -8.05
C ALA A 131 -10.08 10.33 -7.86
N LYS A 132 -10.36 9.21 -7.18
CA LYS A 132 -11.71 8.73 -6.86
C LYS A 132 -12.37 9.50 -5.73
N LEU A 133 -11.63 10.25 -4.91
CA LEU A 133 -12.18 11.07 -3.81
C LEU A 133 -13.31 11.97 -4.31
N SER A 134 -14.37 12.02 -3.52
CA SER A 134 -15.49 12.94 -3.77
C SER A 134 -15.07 14.38 -3.51
N ASP A 135 -15.72 15.32 -4.20
CA ASP A 135 -15.50 16.76 -4.02
C ASP A 135 -15.71 17.18 -2.55
N ASP A 136 -16.66 16.57 -1.85
CA ASP A 136 -16.94 16.85 -0.43
C ASP A 136 -15.84 16.31 0.50
N ASP A 137 -15.26 15.15 0.18
CA ASP A 137 -14.14 14.60 0.96
C ASP A 137 -12.84 15.38 0.72
N VAL A 138 -12.61 15.90 -0.49
CA VAL A 138 -11.48 16.82 -0.77
C VAL A 138 -11.65 18.13 0.01
N LYS A 139 -12.86 18.71 0.04
CA LYS A 139 -13.16 19.91 0.86
C LYS A 139 -12.96 19.64 2.35
N ALA A 140 -13.41 18.48 2.83
CA ALA A 140 -13.26 18.08 4.22
C ALA A 140 -11.79 17.92 4.61
N LEU A 141 -11.02 17.18 3.80
CA LEU A 141 -9.57 17.04 3.96
C LEU A 141 -8.87 18.40 4.02
N TYR A 142 -9.17 19.29 3.08
CA TYR A 142 -8.59 20.63 3.07
C TYR A 142 -8.94 21.42 4.34
N ALA A 143 -10.20 21.39 4.79
CA ALA A 143 -10.62 22.03 6.04
C ALA A 143 -9.84 21.46 7.25
N PHE A 144 -9.65 20.14 7.30
CA PHE A 144 -8.86 19.49 8.34
C PHE A 144 -7.40 19.90 8.33
N PHE A 145 -6.71 19.86 7.18
CA PHE A 145 -5.31 20.28 7.13
C PHE A 145 -5.14 21.77 7.45
N MET A 146 -6.08 22.63 7.04
CA MET A 146 -5.97 24.08 7.29
C MET A 146 -6.38 24.52 8.70
N LYS A 147 -7.16 23.73 9.43
CA LYS A 147 -7.73 24.13 10.74
C LYS A 147 -7.59 23.10 11.86
N GLY A 148 -7.55 21.81 11.53
CA GLY A 148 -7.38 20.69 12.46
C GLY A 148 -5.91 20.36 12.77
N VAL A 149 -5.01 20.61 11.82
CA VAL A 149 -3.57 20.30 11.96
C VAL A 149 -2.79 21.53 12.48
N ALA A 150 -1.88 21.30 13.43
CA ALA A 150 -0.99 22.36 13.92
C ALA A 150 0.08 22.70 12.86
N PRO A 151 0.37 23.99 12.61
CA PRO A 151 1.43 24.37 11.69
C PRO A 151 2.80 23.98 12.25
N VAL A 152 3.64 23.37 11.41
CA VAL A 152 5.01 22.99 11.77
C VAL A 152 5.95 23.52 10.71
N ARG A 153 6.87 24.41 11.10
CA ARG A 153 7.90 24.93 10.21
C ARG A 153 9.04 23.91 10.08
N GLN A 154 8.92 23.02 9.09
CA GLN A 154 9.89 21.97 8.81
C GLN A 154 10.13 21.87 7.30
N ALA A 155 11.35 22.17 6.88
CA ALA A 155 11.73 22.14 5.46
C ALA A 155 11.67 20.70 4.91
N ASN A 156 11.20 20.59 3.66
CA ASN A 156 11.16 19.32 2.95
C ASN A 156 12.57 18.80 2.63
N VAL A 157 12.79 17.50 2.83
CA VAL A 157 14.03 16.83 2.40
C VAL A 157 13.94 16.59 0.89
N PRO A 158 14.96 17.00 0.10
CA PRO A 158 14.96 16.76 -1.34
C PRO A 158 15.08 15.27 -1.66
N SER A 159 14.69 14.88 -2.87
CA SER A 159 14.93 13.53 -3.37
C SER A 159 16.41 13.35 -3.72
N SER A 160 16.95 12.16 -3.46
CA SER A 160 18.31 11.77 -3.87
C SER A 160 18.37 11.16 -5.28
N ILE A 161 17.26 11.16 -6.04
CA ILE A 161 17.24 10.71 -7.43
C ILE A 161 18.18 11.62 -8.25
N PRO A 162 19.19 11.08 -8.93
CA PRO A 162 20.15 11.87 -9.67
C PRO A 162 19.55 12.46 -10.95
N TRP A 163 20.12 13.57 -11.40
CA TRP A 163 19.83 14.07 -12.74
C TRP A 163 20.35 13.08 -13.80
N PRO A 164 19.64 12.82 -14.92
CA PRO A 164 18.38 13.43 -15.36
C PRO A 164 17.10 12.74 -14.89
N LEU A 165 17.20 11.68 -14.07
CA LEU A 165 16.05 10.86 -13.64
C LEU A 165 15.10 11.62 -12.70
N ASN A 166 15.54 12.72 -12.10
CA ASN A 166 14.72 13.59 -11.26
C ASN A 166 13.80 14.56 -12.03
N MET A 167 13.86 14.59 -13.38
CA MET A 167 12.98 15.41 -14.20
C MET A 167 11.50 15.05 -13.96
N ARG A 168 10.66 16.06 -13.71
CA ARG A 168 9.24 15.87 -13.37
C ARG A 168 8.29 15.87 -14.56
N TRP A 169 8.70 16.44 -15.69
CA TRP A 169 7.83 16.53 -16.87
C TRP A 169 7.40 15.18 -17.48
N PRO A 170 8.21 14.08 -17.45
CA PRO A 170 7.77 12.79 -17.99
C PRO A 170 6.59 12.20 -17.21
N ILE A 171 6.45 12.55 -15.93
CA ILE A 171 5.32 12.10 -15.11
C ILE A 171 4.00 12.64 -15.68
N ALA A 172 3.97 13.81 -16.30
CA ALA A 172 2.75 14.30 -16.95
C ALA A 172 2.26 13.34 -18.06
N LEU A 173 3.19 12.78 -18.84
CA LEU A 173 2.89 11.78 -19.87
C LEU A 173 2.46 10.46 -19.24
N TRP A 174 3.16 10.02 -18.18
CA TRP A 174 2.79 8.85 -17.41
C TRP A 174 1.34 8.96 -16.89
N ASN A 175 0.96 10.12 -16.33
CA ASN A 175 -0.41 10.38 -15.87
C ASN A 175 -1.42 10.24 -17.00
N GLY A 176 -1.10 10.77 -18.19
CA GLY A 176 -1.98 10.68 -19.36
C GLY A 176 -2.26 9.25 -19.83
N VAL A 177 -1.40 8.29 -19.48
CA VAL A 177 -1.53 6.89 -19.89
C VAL A 177 -2.08 6.01 -18.77
N PHE A 178 -1.67 6.25 -17.53
CA PHE A 178 -1.86 5.29 -16.43
C PHE A 178 -2.82 5.76 -15.33
N THR A 179 -3.40 6.96 -15.42
CA THR A 179 -4.32 7.45 -14.39
C THR A 179 -5.70 7.75 -14.95
N ASP A 180 -6.72 7.42 -14.15
CA ASP A 180 -8.09 7.88 -14.37
C ASP A 180 -8.37 8.99 -13.36
N SER A 181 -8.46 10.22 -13.87
CA SER A 181 -8.58 11.44 -13.03
C SER A 181 -10.02 11.74 -12.59
N LYS A 182 -10.94 10.79 -12.75
CA LYS A 182 -12.36 10.97 -12.44
C LYS A 182 -12.70 10.49 -11.03
N PRO A 183 -13.52 11.26 -10.29
CA PRO A 183 -14.16 10.80 -9.05
C PRO A 183 -14.88 9.48 -9.23
N TYR A 184 -15.02 8.74 -8.12
CA TYR A 184 -15.84 7.54 -8.11
C TYR A 184 -17.29 7.88 -8.48
N THR A 185 -17.88 7.06 -9.33
CA THR A 185 -19.30 7.12 -9.68
C THR A 185 -19.93 5.80 -9.31
N ALA A 186 -21.03 5.85 -8.56
CA ALA A 186 -21.76 4.65 -8.16
C ALA A 186 -22.20 3.84 -9.38
N LYS A 187 -21.96 2.53 -9.34
CA LYS A 187 -22.29 1.60 -10.42
C LYS A 187 -23.75 1.18 -10.30
N ALA A 188 -24.50 1.39 -11.38
CA ALA A 188 -25.88 0.92 -11.49
C ALA A 188 -25.92 -0.61 -11.36
N GLY A 189 -26.89 -1.13 -10.59
CA GLY A 189 -27.02 -2.57 -10.32
C GLY A 189 -26.17 -3.10 -9.16
N LYS A 190 -25.44 -2.23 -8.46
CA LYS A 190 -24.79 -2.54 -7.18
C LYS A 190 -25.50 -1.82 -6.04
N ASP A 191 -25.57 -2.46 -4.88
CA ASP A 191 -26.17 -1.86 -3.68
C ASP A 191 -25.29 -0.73 -3.12
N GLU A 192 -25.85 0.07 -2.20
CA GLU A 192 -25.14 1.21 -1.61
C GLU A 192 -23.89 0.79 -0.82
N LEU A 193 -23.96 -0.34 -0.11
CA LEU A 193 -22.88 -0.85 0.70
C LEU A 193 -21.68 -1.26 -0.16
N TRP A 194 -21.94 -1.94 -1.29
CA TRP A 194 -20.95 -2.30 -2.28
C TRP A 194 -20.31 -1.06 -2.91
N ASN A 195 -21.12 -0.06 -3.29
CA ASN A 195 -20.60 1.19 -3.87
C ASN A 195 -19.74 1.97 -2.87
N ARG A 196 -20.12 1.98 -1.58
CA ARG A 196 -19.31 2.58 -0.52
C ARG A 196 -17.98 1.85 -0.35
N GLY A 197 -18.00 0.51 -0.39
CA GLY A 197 -16.79 -0.30 -0.32
C GLY A 197 -15.87 -0.06 -1.51
N ALA A 198 -16.43 -0.09 -2.72
CA ALA A 198 -15.71 0.19 -3.96
C ALA A 198 -15.08 1.59 -3.92
N TYR A 199 -15.81 2.61 -3.47
CA TYR A 199 -15.28 3.95 -3.25
C TYR A 199 -14.05 3.92 -2.35
N ILE A 200 -14.15 3.32 -1.15
CA ILE A 200 -13.04 3.30 -0.19
C ILE A 200 -11.85 2.52 -0.75
N VAL A 201 -12.06 1.31 -1.27
CA VAL A 201 -10.97 0.43 -1.70
C VAL A 201 -10.27 0.93 -2.96
N GLN A 202 -11.00 1.50 -3.93
CA GLN A 202 -10.43 2.09 -5.16
C GLN A 202 -9.86 3.49 -4.93
N GLY A 203 -10.37 4.21 -3.93
CA GLY A 203 -10.08 5.61 -3.71
C GLY A 203 -9.21 5.85 -2.48
N PRO A 204 -9.78 6.44 -1.42
CA PRO A 204 -9.00 6.87 -0.26
C PRO A 204 -8.25 5.73 0.44
N GLY A 205 -8.82 4.53 0.57
CA GLY A 205 -8.11 3.39 1.16
C GLY A 205 -7.00 2.80 0.27
N HIS A 206 -6.93 3.21 -1.01
CA HIS A 206 -5.86 2.92 -1.97
C HIS A 206 -5.33 1.47 -1.94
N CYS A 207 -6.20 0.48 -1.73
CA CYS A 207 -5.77 -0.89 -1.45
C CYS A 207 -5.01 -1.50 -2.64
N GLY A 208 -5.35 -1.04 -3.85
CA GLY A 208 -4.65 -1.38 -5.09
C GLY A 208 -3.16 -1.03 -5.07
N SER A 209 -2.77 0.00 -4.34
CA SER A 209 -1.38 0.46 -4.32
C SER A 209 -0.41 -0.56 -3.74
N CYS A 210 -0.89 -1.47 -2.89
CA CYS A 210 -0.11 -2.63 -2.41
C CYS A 210 -0.58 -3.94 -3.08
N HIS A 211 -1.89 -4.13 -3.24
CA HIS A 211 -2.47 -5.42 -3.61
C HIS A 211 -2.70 -5.61 -5.12
N THR A 212 -2.39 -4.63 -5.96
CA THR A 212 -2.41 -4.78 -7.43
C THR A 212 -0.98 -4.92 -7.96
N PRO A 213 -0.68 -5.92 -8.83
CA PRO A 213 0.64 -6.08 -9.41
C PRO A 213 1.01 -4.88 -10.28
N ARG A 214 2.30 -4.53 -10.26
CA ARG A 214 2.85 -3.40 -11.01
C ARG A 214 3.25 -3.77 -12.44
N GLY A 215 3.10 -2.82 -13.36
CA GLY A 215 3.57 -2.90 -14.75
C GLY A 215 5.04 -2.51 -14.89
N LEU A 216 5.56 -2.56 -16.12
CA LEU A 216 6.96 -2.18 -16.42
C LEU A 216 7.24 -0.70 -16.12
N ALA A 217 6.22 0.16 -16.18
CA ALA A 217 6.32 1.58 -15.84
C ALA A 217 5.99 1.86 -14.36
N PHE A 218 6.03 0.85 -13.49
CA PHE A 218 5.67 0.91 -12.06
C PHE A 218 4.21 1.35 -11.78
N ASN A 219 3.35 1.37 -12.79
CA ASN A 219 1.92 1.64 -12.65
C ASN A 219 1.18 0.42 -12.08
N GLU A 220 0.05 0.66 -11.41
CA GLU A 220 -0.90 -0.41 -11.11
C GLU A 220 -1.45 -0.94 -12.44
N LYS A 221 -1.48 -2.27 -12.61
CA LYS A 221 -2.00 -2.87 -13.85
C LYS A 221 -3.51 -2.70 -14.01
N ALA A 222 -4.22 -2.35 -12.94
CA ALA A 222 -5.64 -2.02 -12.93
C ALA A 222 -5.97 -1.14 -11.72
N LEU A 223 -6.94 -0.24 -11.86
CA LEU A 223 -7.35 0.69 -10.80
C LEU A 223 -8.74 0.39 -10.22
N ASP A 224 -9.51 -0.50 -10.86
CA ASP A 224 -10.84 -0.90 -10.40
C ASP A 224 -11.15 -2.36 -10.77
N GLU A 225 -12.34 -2.84 -10.37
CA GLU A 225 -12.73 -4.24 -10.52
C GLU A 225 -12.99 -4.68 -11.96
N SER A 226 -12.96 -3.77 -12.95
CA SER A 226 -13.06 -4.14 -14.36
C SER A 226 -11.76 -4.78 -14.88
N GLY A 227 -10.63 -4.52 -14.23
CA GLY A 227 -9.33 -5.06 -14.61
C GLY A 227 -9.04 -6.40 -13.96
N LYS A 228 -8.74 -7.43 -14.76
CA LYS A 228 -8.34 -8.76 -14.26
C LYS A 228 -7.19 -8.75 -13.25
N PRO A 229 -6.18 -7.86 -13.30
CA PRO A 229 -5.12 -7.83 -12.30
C PRO A 229 -5.46 -7.04 -11.03
N TYR A 230 -6.62 -6.39 -10.94
CA TYR A 230 -6.96 -5.57 -9.78
C TYR A 230 -7.02 -6.40 -8.50
N LEU A 231 -6.33 -5.94 -7.44
CA LEU A 231 -6.26 -6.58 -6.12
C LEU A 231 -5.84 -8.06 -6.13
N ALA A 232 -5.09 -8.46 -7.14
CA ALA A 232 -4.72 -9.84 -7.39
C ALA A 232 -3.39 -10.26 -6.71
N GLY A 233 -2.89 -9.43 -5.80
CA GLY A 233 -1.63 -9.62 -5.09
C GLY A 233 -0.42 -9.05 -5.86
N GLY A 234 0.62 -8.69 -5.12
CA GLY A 234 1.81 -8.06 -5.67
C GLY A 234 2.98 -8.06 -4.71
N LEU A 235 4.19 -8.15 -5.26
CA LEU A 235 5.42 -7.94 -4.49
C LEU A 235 5.71 -6.44 -4.40
N LEU A 236 5.87 -5.93 -3.19
CA LEU A 236 6.23 -4.55 -2.89
C LEU A 236 7.22 -4.55 -1.71
N ASP A 237 8.39 -3.93 -1.91
CA ASP A 237 9.38 -3.69 -0.85
C ASP A 237 9.78 -4.94 -0.02
N GLY A 238 10.06 -6.06 -0.70
CA GLY A 238 10.43 -7.30 -0.02
C GLY A 238 9.28 -7.99 0.74
N TRP A 239 8.06 -7.49 0.60
CA TRP A 239 6.83 -8.10 1.09
C TRP A 239 5.94 -8.48 -0.09
N TYR A 240 5.30 -9.64 0.01
CA TYR A 240 4.19 -10.00 -0.86
C TYR A 240 2.88 -9.58 -0.19
N ALA A 241 2.18 -8.63 -0.80
CA ALA A 241 0.82 -8.26 -0.49
C ALA A 241 -0.12 -9.32 -1.11
N PRO A 242 -0.87 -10.08 -0.30
CA PRO A 242 -1.77 -11.13 -0.79
C PRO A 242 -2.82 -10.66 -1.79
N SER A 243 -3.47 -11.60 -2.48
CA SER A 243 -4.70 -11.26 -3.21
C SER A 243 -5.79 -10.83 -2.20
N LEU A 244 -6.61 -9.84 -2.55
CA LEU A 244 -7.80 -9.48 -1.75
C LEU A 244 -9.11 -10.00 -2.37
N ARG A 245 -9.01 -10.95 -3.29
CA ARG A 245 -10.14 -11.50 -4.04
C ARG A 245 -10.57 -12.84 -3.46
N ASP A 246 -11.61 -13.44 -4.04
CA ASP A 246 -12.16 -14.74 -3.65
C ASP A 246 -11.26 -15.94 -4.01
N ASP A 247 -9.93 -15.76 -4.02
CA ASP A 247 -8.94 -16.82 -4.14
C ASP A 247 -8.87 -17.61 -2.82
N HIS A 248 -9.13 -18.92 -2.87
CA HIS A 248 -9.23 -19.76 -1.68
C HIS A 248 -7.88 -20.09 -1.04
N ASN A 249 -6.75 -19.97 -1.74
CA ASN A 249 -5.41 -20.21 -1.20
C ASN A 249 -4.70 -18.92 -0.84
N THR A 250 -4.64 -18.01 -1.81
CA THR A 250 -3.79 -16.82 -1.73
C THR A 250 -4.55 -15.53 -1.45
N GLY A 251 -5.87 -15.58 -1.33
CA GLY A 251 -6.70 -14.43 -1.01
C GLY A 251 -7.75 -14.68 0.07
N LEU A 252 -8.88 -14.00 -0.05
CA LEU A 252 -9.94 -13.96 0.95
C LEU A 252 -10.96 -15.08 0.78
N GLY A 253 -10.77 -16.04 -0.13
CA GLY A 253 -11.77 -17.06 -0.47
C GLY A 253 -12.28 -17.92 0.69
N ARG A 254 -11.47 -18.05 1.76
CA ARG A 254 -11.84 -18.78 2.99
C ARG A 254 -12.35 -17.89 4.12
N TRP A 255 -12.45 -16.58 3.88
CA TRP A 255 -12.84 -15.58 4.86
C TRP A 255 -14.30 -15.21 4.66
N SER A 256 -15.04 -15.08 5.75
CA SER A 256 -16.37 -14.45 5.73
C SER A 256 -16.28 -12.91 5.80
N GLU A 257 -17.33 -12.19 5.41
CA GLU A 257 -17.38 -10.72 5.57
C GLU A 257 -17.07 -10.28 7.02
N PRO A 258 -17.66 -10.90 8.08
CA PRO A 258 -17.30 -10.57 9.47
C PRO A 258 -15.82 -10.79 9.81
N GLU A 259 -15.18 -11.81 9.22
CA GLU A 259 -13.75 -12.06 9.46
C GLU A 259 -12.85 -11.02 8.78
N VAL A 260 -13.27 -10.49 7.63
CA VAL A 260 -12.60 -9.34 6.98
C VAL A 260 -12.76 -8.09 7.85
N VAL A 261 -13.97 -7.82 8.35
CA VAL A 261 -14.23 -6.70 9.27
C VAL A 261 -13.37 -6.83 10.53
N GLN A 262 -13.34 -8.01 11.15
CA GLN A 262 -12.53 -8.27 12.35
C GLN A 262 -11.05 -7.96 12.08
N PHE A 263 -10.50 -8.47 10.98
CA PHE A 263 -9.10 -8.25 10.63
C PHE A 263 -8.76 -6.78 10.44
N LEU A 264 -9.59 -6.03 9.71
CA LEU A 264 -9.38 -4.59 9.49
C LEU A 264 -9.51 -3.78 10.79
N LYS A 265 -10.38 -4.23 11.72
CA LYS A 265 -10.66 -3.56 12.99
C LYS A 265 -9.64 -3.83 14.08
N THR A 266 -9.10 -5.05 14.15
CA THR A 266 -8.23 -5.51 15.27
C THR A 266 -6.83 -5.93 14.81
N GLY A 267 -6.58 -5.93 13.51
CA GLY A 267 -5.31 -6.35 12.92
C GLY A 267 -5.14 -7.86 12.89
N ARG A 268 -6.17 -8.63 13.26
CA ARG A 268 -6.13 -10.11 13.23
C ARG A 268 -7.50 -10.76 13.16
N ASN A 269 -7.49 -12.02 12.76
CA ASN A 269 -8.60 -12.96 12.93
C ASN A 269 -8.04 -14.39 13.03
N LYS A 270 -8.91 -15.40 12.92
CA LYS A 270 -8.52 -16.82 12.96
C LYS A 270 -7.57 -17.26 11.82
N HIS A 271 -7.46 -16.47 10.75
CA HIS A 271 -6.69 -16.81 9.55
C HIS A 271 -5.32 -16.13 9.52
N ALA A 272 -5.22 -14.89 10.00
CA ALA A 272 -4.01 -14.09 9.88
C ALA A 272 -3.91 -12.96 10.92
N VAL A 273 -2.69 -12.45 11.07
CA VAL A 273 -2.37 -11.19 11.75
C VAL A 273 -1.71 -10.27 10.72
N VAL A 274 -1.94 -8.95 10.79
CA VAL A 274 -1.27 -7.97 9.92
C VAL A 274 0.25 -8.07 10.07
N TYR A 275 0.97 -7.97 8.95
CA TYR A 275 2.42 -8.02 8.91
C TYR A 275 2.99 -7.09 7.83
N GLY A 276 4.29 -6.80 7.92
CA GLY A 276 4.95 -5.89 7.00
C GLY A 276 4.33 -4.50 7.01
N SER A 277 4.26 -3.84 5.85
CA SER A 277 3.65 -2.51 5.71
C SER A 277 2.15 -2.47 6.03
N MET A 278 1.44 -3.61 6.00
CA MET A 278 0.04 -3.67 6.41
C MET A 278 -0.13 -3.39 7.91
N THR A 279 0.88 -3.65 8.74
CA THR A 279 0.83 -3.30 10.17
C THR A 279 0.78 -1.78 10.37
N GLU A 280 1.46 -0.99 9.53
CA GLU A 280 1.41 0.48 9.59
C GLU A 280 0.05 1.02 9.13
N ALA A 281 -0.47 0.49 8.02
CA ALA A 281 -1.81 0.81 7.52
C ALA A 281 -2.90 0.47 8.56
N PHE A 282 -2.74 -0.64 9.27
CA PHE A 282 -3.63 -0.97 10.39
C PHE A 282 -3.47 0.02 11.54
N ASN A 283 -2.23 0.23 12.00
CA ASN A 283 -1.94 1.05 13.17
C ASN A 283 -2.36 2.51 12.99
N ASN A 284 -2.39 3.04 11.76
CA ASN A 284 -2.67 4.46 11.47
C ASN A 284 -3.96 4.73 10.68
N SER A 285 -4.60 3.72 10.09
CA SER A 285 -5.80 3.89 9.25
C SER A 285 -6.94 2.94 9.64
N THR A 286 -6.86 1.64 9.30
CA THR A 286 -8.06 0.79 9.26
C THR A 286 -8.74 0.60 10.62
N GLN A 287 -7.97 0.59 11.71
CA GLN A 287 -8.54 0.45 13.06
C GLN A 287 -9.43 1.62 13.49
N PHE A 288 -9.29 2.78 12.84
CA PHE A 288 -10.06 4.00 13.13
C PHE A 288 -11.27 4.18 12.21
N MET A 289 -11.47 3.26 11.25
CA MET A 289 -12.65 3.28 10.38
C MET A 289 -13.89 2.90 11.19
N ASN A 290 -15.02 3.51 10.85
CA ASN A 290 -16.29 3.14 11.46
C ASN A 290 -16.77 1.77 10.95
N ASP A 291 -17.66 1.11 11.72
CA ASP A 291 -18.12 -0.24 11.41
C ASP A 291 -18.87 -0.34 10.07
N ALA A 292 -19.56 0.73 9.64
CA ALA A 292 -20.27 0.75 8.37
C ALA A 292 -19.29 0.74 7.17
N ASP A 293 -18.20 1.50 7.27
CA ASP A 293 -17.15 1.54 6.25
C ASP A 293 -16.35 0.23 6.21
N LEU A 294 -16.07 -0.37 7.38
CA LEU A 294 -15.45 -1.70 7.44
C LEU A 294 -16.33 -2.78 6.79
N ALA A 295 -17.64 -2.75 7.06
CA ALA A 295 -18.61 -3.66 6.43
C ALA A 295 -18.71 -3.42 4.91
N ALA A 296 -18.65 -2.17 4.47
CA ALA A 296 -18.64 -1.80 3.05
C ALA A 296 -17.41 -2.36 2.33
N ILE A 297 -16.22 -2.19 2.92
CA ILE A 297 -14.97 -2.76 2.40
C ILE A 297 -15.09 -4.28 2.30
N ALA A 298 -15.57 -4.96 3.36
CA ALA A 298 -15.73 -6.40 3.36
C ALA A 298 -16.69 -6.88 2.25
N ARG A 299 -17.86 -6.24 2.09
CA ARG A 299 -18.83 -6.53 1.03
C ARG A 299 -18.21 -6.38 -0.36
N TYR A 300 -17.46 -5.31 -0.58
CA TYR A 300 -16.82 -5.07 -1.86
C TYR A 300 -15.74 -6.11 -2.16
N LEU A 301 -14.79 -6.35 -1.23
CA LEU A 301 -13.69 -7.29 -1.43
C LEU A 301 -14.19 -8.72 -1.65
N ARG A 302 -15.17 -9.18 -0.87
CA ARG A 302 -15.78 -10.51 -1.01
C ARG A 302 -16.56 -10.69 -2.32
N SER A 303 -16.90 -9.61 -3.02
CA SER A 303 -17.56 -9.68 -4.32
C SER A 303 -16.59 -9.87 -5.50
N LEU A 304 -15.28 -9.70 -5.28
CA LEU A 304 -14.28 -9.77 -6.33
C LEU A 304 -13.97 -11.24 -6.66
N PRO A 305 -14.17 -11.71 -7.89
CA PRO A 305 -13.99 -13.11 -8.24
C PRO A 305 -12.53 -13.52 -8.09
N GLY A 306 -12.24 -14.73 -7.61
CA GLY A 306 -10.90 -15.32 -7.65
C GLY A 306 -10.41 -15.64 -9.06
N ASP A 307 -9.23 -16.23 -9.17
CA ASP A 307 -8.69 -16.78 -10.42
C ASP A 307 -8.11 -18.18 -10.19
N GLU A 308 -8.90 -19.21 -10.51
CA GLU A 308 -8.53 -20.62 -10.34
C GLU A 308 -7.24 -21.00 -11.09
N GLN A 309 -6.95 -20.36 -12.24
CA GLN A 309 -5.75 -20.67 -13.01
C GLN A 309 -4.47 -20.27 -12.27
N ARG A 310 -4.56 -19.22 -11.46
CA ARG A 310 -3.47 -18.74 -10.63
C ARG A 310 -3.46 -19.42 -9.26
N ASP A 311 -4.62 -19.58 -8.65
CA ASP A 311 -4.75 -20.00 -7.25
C ASP A 311 -4.69 -21.53 -7.07
N GLY A 312 -4.99 -22.30 -8.12
CA GLY A 312 -4.90 -23.76 -8.12
C GLY A 312 -6.00 -24.45 -7.31
N ALA A 313 -5.77 -25.71 -6.95
CA ALA A 313 -6.75 -26.49 -6.18
C ALA A 313 -6.87 -25.99 -4.73
N ALA A 314 -8.06 -26.11 -4.15
CA ALA A 314 -8.31 -25.67 -2.78
C ALA A 314 -7.44 -26.40 -1.75
N TRP A 315 -6.75 -25.62 -0.93
CA TRP A 315 -5.97 -26.12 0.19
C TRP A 315 -6.84 -26.98 1.11
N GLN A 316 -6.29 -28.12 1.51
CA GLN A 316 -6.90 -29.04 2.45
C GLN A 316 -5.91 -29.29 3.57
N TYR A 317 -6.38 -29.15 4.81
CA TYR A 317 -5.55 -29.42 5.97
C TYR A 317 -5.10 -30.88 6.00
N GLN A 318 -3.81 -31.09 6.24
CA GLN A 318 -3.25 -32.42 6.50
C GLN A 318 -2.86 -32.50 7.97
N ALA A 319 -3.52 -33.41 8.71
CA ALA A 319 -3.25 -33.65 10.12
C ALA A 319 -1.92 -34.41 10.27
N VAL A 320 -0.83 -33.67 10.41
CA VAL A 320 0.52 -34.19 10.61
C VAL A 320 1.17 -33.40 11.75
N SER A 321 1.76 -34.11 12.72
CA SER A 321 2.56 -33.46 13.75
C SER A 321 3.99 -33.24 13.24
N ALA A 322 4.53 -32.04 13.45
CA ALA A 322 5.92 -31.74 13.10
C ALA A 322 6.92 -32.64 13.85
N ALA A 323 6.55 -33.14 15.04
CA ALA A 323 7.37 -34.06 15.82
C ALA A 323 7.50 -35.46 15.17
N GLU A 324 6.58 -35.82 14.28
CA GLU A 324 6.61 -37.10 13.54
C GLU A 324 7.46 -37.01 12.26
N ARG A 325 7.98 -35.81 11.94
CA ARG A 325 8.70 -35.51 10.70
C ARG A 325 10.11 -34.95 10.96
N LEU A 326 10.72 -35.31 12.10
CA LEU A 326 12.05 -34.83 12.49
C LEU A 326 13.18 -35.24 11.54
N ASP A 327 12.93 -36.21 10.66
CA ASP A 327 13.80 -36.61 9.57
C ASP A 327 13.84 -35.59 8.41
N ALA A 328 12.83 -34.73 8.28
CA ALA A 328 12.80 -33.70 7.25
C ALA A 328 13.70 -32.51 7.61
N PRO A 329 14.47 -31.96 6.66
CA PRO A 329 15.24 -30.73 6.86
C PRO A 329 14.36 -29.60 7.40
N GLY A 330 14.84 -28.88 8.41
CA GLY A 330 14.11 -27.78 9.04
C GLY A 330 13.07 -28.18 10.10
N ALA A 331 12.64 -29.45 10.17
CA ALA A 331 11.63 -29.89 11.15
C ALA A 331 12.11 -29.78 12.60
N HIS A 332 13.37 -30.16 12.88
CA HIS A 332 13.96 -30.01 14.20
C HIS A 332 14.03 -28.53 14.64
N THR A 333 14.43 -27.64 13.72
CA THR A 333 14.43 -26.18 13.96
C THR A 333 13.00 -25.69 14.24
N TYR A 334 12.01 -26.14 13.47
CA TYR A 334 10.62 -25.79 13.70
C TYR A 334 10.13 -26.19 15.10
N VAL A 335 10.34 -27.45 15.48
CA VAL A 335 9.88 -27.99 16.77
C VAL A 335 10.52 -27.24 17.93
N THR A 336 11.81 -26.90 17.82
CA THR A 336 12.56 -26.28 18.92
C THR A 336 12.41 -24.76 18.99
N ARG A 337 12.11 -24.07 17.88
CA ARG A 337 12.09 -22.59 17.82
C ARG A 337 10.72 -21.99 17.53
N CYS A 338 9.82 -22.73 16.88
CA CYS A 338 8.57 -22.18 16.35
C CYS A 338 7.32 -22.82 16.97
N ALA A 339 7.36 -24.13 17.28
CA ALA A 339 6.18 -24.89 17.66
C ALA A 339 5.56 -24.48 19.01
N SER A 340 6.32 -23.83 19.91
CA SER A 340 5.77 -23.27 21.16
C SER A 340 4.70 -22.21 20.90
N CYS A 341 4.81 -21.50 19.78
CA CYS A 341 3.88 -20.46 19.35
C CYS A 341 2.89 -20.99 18.30
N HIS A 342 3.41 -21.65 17.25
CA HIS A 342 2.60 -22.07 16.11
C HIS A 342 1.98 -23.48 16.24
N GLY A 343 2.29 -24.20 17.33
CA GLY A 343 1.84 -25.56 17.59
C GLY A 343 2.57 -26.61 16.74
N LEU A 344 2.59 -27.87 17.19
CA LEU A 344 3.18 -28.97 16.39
C LEU A 344 2.37 -29.27 15.11
N GLU A 345 1.10 -28.90 15.11
CA GLU A 345 0.16 -29.09 13.99
C GLU A 345 0.04 -27.85 13.09
N GLY A 346 0.85 -26.81 13.32
CA GLY A 346 0.85 -25.57 12.53
C GLY A 346 -0.43 -24.74 12.64
N LYS A 347 -1.34 -25.06 13.57
CA LYS A 347 -2.63 -24.38 13.75
C LYS A 347 -2.54 -23.03 14.49
N GLY A 348 -1.38 -22.72 15.07
CA GLY A 348 -1.24 -21.54 15.92
C GLY A 348 -2.08 -21.64 17.19
N GLN A 349 -2.31 -20.49 17.81
CA GLN A 349 -3.27 -20.32 18.88
C GLN A 349 -4.24 -19.23 18.43
N PRO A 350 -5.51 -19.56 18.15
CA PRO A 350 -6.49 -18.58 17.69
C PRO A 350 -6.48 -17.30 18.52
N ASP A 351 -6.65 -16.15 17.85
CA ASP A 351 -6.61 -14.79 18.40
C ASP A 351 -5.24 -14.26 18.87
N TRP A 352 -4.24 -15.11 19.09
CA TRP A 352 -2.92 -14.70 19.61
C TRP A 352 -1.76 -15.00 18.69
N MET A 353 -1.74 -16.19 18.10
CA MET A 353 -0.66 -16.67 17.25
C MET A 353 -1.23 -17.23 15.95
N PRO A 354 -0.89 -16.65 14.79
CA PRO A 354 -1.52 -17.04 13.53
C PRO A 354 -1.18 -18.49 13.17
N PRO A 355 -2.09 -19.19 12.47
CA PRO A 355 -1.77 -20.48 11.89
C PRO A 355 -0.65 -20.33 10.85
N LEU A 356 0.13 -21.38 10.67
CA LEU A 356 1.02 -21.57 9.52
C LEU A 356 0.42 -22.56 8.51
N ALA A 357 -0.40 -23.50 9.00
CA ALA A 357 -1.21 -24.37 8.17
C ALA A 357 -2.24 -23.54 7.39
N GLY A 358 -2.17 -23.59 6.06
CA GLY A 358 -3.06 -22.84 5.18
C GLY A 358 -2.82 -21.34 5.17
N ALA A 359 -1.83 -20.82 5.89
CA ALA A 359 -1.53 -19.39 5.90
C ALA A 359 -1.15 -18.92 4.49
N THR A 360 -1.62 -17.75 4.08
CA THR A 360 -1.31 -17.22 2.74
C THR A 360 0.18 -17.14 2.48
N SER A 361 0.98 -16.71 3.47
CA SER A 361 2.45 -16.67 3.39
C SER A 361 3.11 -18.05 3.22
N ALA A 362 2.39 -19.14 3.52
CA ALA A 362 2.83 -20.51 3.30
C ALA A 362 2.32 -21.13 1.98
N LEU A 363 1.31 -20.53 1.35
CA LEU A 363 0.68 -21.01 0.12
C LEU A 363 1.13 -20.25 -1.14
N ILE A 364 1.46 -18.97 -1.03
CA ILE A 364 1.96 -18.16 -2.16
C ILE A 364 3.31 -18.68 -2.67
N LYS A 365 3.62 -18.48 -3.95
CA LYS A 365 4.90 -18.90 -4.55
C LYS A 365 6.08 -18.06 -4.04
N GLU A 366 5.83 -16.80 -3.74
CA GLU A 366 6.82 -15.86 -3.26
C GLU A 366 7.17 -16.13 -1.80
N SER A 367 8.44 -16.43 -1.50
CA SER A 367 8.91 -16.69 -0.14
C SER A 367 9.30 -15.42 0.62
N ALA A 368 9.27 -14.25 -0.02
CA ALA A 368 9.81 -13.00 0.54
C ALA A 368 9.20 -12.62 1.88
N SER A 369 7.87 -12.64 2.04
CA SER A 369 7.20 -12.33 3.31
C SER A 369 7.58 -13.32 4.43
N ALA A 370 7.64 -14.61 4.10
CA ALA A 370 7.98 -15.66 5.08
C ALA A 370 9.45 -15.56 5.54
N ILE A 371 10.36 -15.23 4.60
CA ILE A 371 11.76 -14.94 4.91
C ILE A 371 11.86 -13.69 5.78
N ASN A 372 11.23 -12.60 5.36
CA ASN A 372 11.34 -11.29 6.00
C ASN A 372 10.80 -11.34 7.44
N ILE A 373 9.63 -11.94 7.66
CA ILE A 373 9.07 -12.07 9.03
C ILE A 373 9.90 -12.98 9.93
N THR A 374 10.54 -14.03 9.38
CA THR A 374 11.42 -14.91 10.16
C THR A 374 12.74 -14.22 10.50
N LEU A 375 13.33 -13.50 9.56
CA LEU A 375 14.54 -12.72 9.76
C LEU A 375 14.31 -11.60 10.77
N ASN A 376 13.28 -10.78 10.55
CA ASN A 376 13.12 -9.47 11.18
C ASN A 376 12.09 -9.44 12.30
N GLY A 377 11.32 -10.51 12.47
CA GLY A 377 10.20 -10.56 13.41
C GLY A 377 9.00 -9.76 12.91
N SER A 378 7.94 -9.74 13.73
CA SER A 378 6.75 -8.94 13.44
C SER A 378 6.85 -7.53 14.05
N GLN A 379 6.36 -6.54 13.30
CA GLN A 379 6.07 -5.23 13.88
C GLN A 379 5.02 -5.35 15.01
N ARG A 380 4.95 -4.33 15.87
CA ARG A 380 3.98 -4.30 16.96
C ARG A 380 2.62 -3.84 16.44
N VAL A 381 1.62 -4.71 16.56
CA VAL A 381 0.21 -4.36 16.34
C VAL A 381 -0.30 -3.68 17.60
N VAL A 382 -0.96 -2.54 17.44
CA VAL A 382 -1.58 -1.81 18.54
C VAL A 382 -3.02 -1.50 18.18
N ALA A 383 -3.93 -2.26 18.77
CA ALA A 383 -5.36 -2.13 18.56
C ALA A 383 -5.96 -1.36 19.74
N ALA A 384 -6.70 -0.28 19.46
CA ALA A 384 -7.36 0.53 20.49
C ALA A 384 -6.42 0.96 21.63
N ASN A 385 -5.19 1.39 21.28
CA ASN A 385 -4.10 1.76 22.19
C ASN A 385 -3.55 0.63 23.09
N VAL A 386 -3.93 -0.63 22.84
CA VAL A 386 -3.38 -1.80 23.52
C VAL A 386 -2.41 -2.51 22.59
N ALA A 387 -1.14 -2.55 23.00
CA ALA A 387 -0.11 -3.27 22.26
C ALA A 387 -0.18 -4.77 22.51
N ASP A 388 0.13 -5.55 21.48
CA ASP A 388 0.16 -7.00 21.62
C ASP A 388 1.17 -7.50 22.64
N ALA A 389 0.72 -8.52 23.39
CA ALA A 389 1.51 -9.25 24.36
C ALA A 389 2.61 -10.09 23.69
N TYR A 390 2.32 -10.67 22.53
CA TYR A 390 3.23 -11.56 21.81
C TYR A 390 3.59 -10.99 20.44
N ARG A 391 4.84 -11.16 20.04
CA ARG A 391 5.35 -10.80 18.71
C ARG A 391 6.20 -11.94 18.20
N MET A 392 6.18 -12.13 16.88
CA MET A 392 7.09 -13.07 16.26
C MET A 392 8.52 -12.55 16.45
N PRO A 393 9.41 -13.31 17.13
CA PRO A 393 10.77 -12.87 17.38
C PRO A 393 11.59 -12.83 16.08
N ALA A 394 12.61 -11.98 16.06
CA ALA A 394 13.57 -11.94 14.97
C ALA A 394 14.62 -13.05 15.12
N PHE A 395 14.81 -13.87 14.08
CA PHE A 395 15.80 -14.94 14.06
C PHE A 395 17.06 -14.60 13.26
N ARG A 396 17.21 -13.38 12.74
CA ARG A 396 18.41 -12.93 11.99
C ARG A 396 19.70 -13.36 12.69
N GLU A 397 19.89 -12.99 13.96
CA GLU A 397 21.15 -13.29 14.66
C GLU A 397 21.23 -14.73 15.21
N GLN A 398 20.15 -15.50 15.12
CA GLN A 398 20.03 -16.80 15.77
C GLN A 398 20.10 -17.98 14.79
N LEU A 399 19.71 -17.78 13.53
CA LEU A 399 19.67 -18.81 12.50
C LEU A 399 20.42 -18.34 11.25
N SER A 400 21.20 -19.25 10.69
CA SER A 400 21.86 -19.09 9.39
C SER A 400 20.83 -19.02 8.25
N ASP A 401 21.28 -18.56 7.08
CA ASP A 401 20.44 -18.52 5.88
C ASP A 401 19.94 -19.90 5.47
N GLN A 402 20.77 -20.93 5.68
CA GLN A 402 20.42 -22.32 5.39
C GLN A 402 19.35 -22.84 6.36
N GLU A 403 19.50 -22.60 7.66
CA GLU A 403 18.50 -23.03 8.66
C GLU A 403 17.15 -22.35 8.44
N ILE A 404 17.14 -21.06 8.08
CA ILE A 404 15.91 -20.32 7.73
C ILE A 404 15.27 -20.89 6.46
N ALA A 405 16.07 -21.16 5.43
CA ALA A 405 15.58 -21.75 4.18
C ALA A 405 14.95 -23.13 4.42
N GLU A 406 15.58 -23.97 5.23
CA GLU A 406 15.09 -25.30 5.57
C GLU A 406 13.81 -25.25 6.39
N VAL A 407 13.76 -24.46 7.48
CA VAL A 407 12.56 -24.37 8.32
C VAL A 407 11.37 -23.79 7.56
N LEU A 408 11.60 -22.80 6.68
CA LEU A 408 10.53 -22.24 5.85
C LEU A 408 10.10 -23.22 4.76
N THR A 409 11.02 -23.99 4.18
CA THR A 409 10.67 -25.07 3.24
C THR A 409 9.79 -26.11 3.92
N PHE A 410 10.14 -26.50 5.15
CA PHE A 410 9.32 -27.41 5.96
C PHE A 410 7.91 -26.84 6.19
N VAL A 411 7.80 -25.60 6.67
CA VAL A 411 6.50 -24.93 6.93
C VAL A 411 5.66 -24.83 5.65
N ARG A 412 6.28 -24.49 4.51
CA ARG A 412 5.61 -24.30 3.21
C ARG A 412 5.25 -25.60 2.50
N GLY A 413 5.76 -26.73 2.97
CA GLY A 413 5.47 -28.07 2.44
C GLY A 413 4.71 -28.99 3.42
N THR A 414 4.32 -28.50 4.60
CA THR A 414 3.64 -29.29 5.63
C THR A 414 2.19 -28.81 5.83
N TRP A 415 1.33 -29.65 6.41
CA TRP A 415 -0.09 -29.36 6.67
C TRP A 415 -0.94 -29.05 5.43
N GLY A 416 -0.56 -29.62 4.28
CA GLY A 416 -1.20 -29.37 2.99
C GLY A 416 -0.70 -28.10 2.28
N ASN A 417 0.28 -27.39 2.85
CA ASN A 417 0.86 -26.21 2.22
C ASN A 417 1.63 -26.58 0.94
N GLN A 418 1.60 -25.68 -0.05
CA GLN A 418 2.19 -25.89 -1.38
C GLN A 418 3.01 -24.69 -1.88
N GLY A 419 3.54 -23.87 -0.96
CA GLY A 419 4.34 -22.69 -1.33
C GLY A 419 5.69 -23.03 -1.96
N GLY A 420 6.15 -24.28 -1.83
CA GLY A 420 7.43 -24.73 -2.37
C GLY A 420 8.64 -24.30 -1.52
N ALA A 421 9.83 -24.74 -1.98
CA ALA A 421 11.08 -24.58 -1.26
C ALA A 421 11.57 -23.12 -1.22
N VAL A 422 12.35 -22.81 -0.19
CA VAL A 422 13.03 -21.53 0.00
C VAL A 422 14.51 -21.71 -0.27
N ASP A 423 15.09 -20.83 -1.08
CA ASP A 423 16.53 -20.81 -1.36
C ASP A 423 17.28 -20.00 -0.30
N ALA A 424 18.34 -20.57 0.28
CA ALA A 424 19.22 -19.89 1.22
C ALA A 424 19.84 -18.60 0.64
N LYS A 425 20.11 -18.55 -0.67
CA LYS A 425 20.60 -17.32 -1.32
C LYS A 425 19.56 -16.20 -1.29
N ALA A 426 18.27 -16.54 -1.38
CA ALA A 426 17.20 -15.55 -1.25
C ALA A 426 17.12 -15.01 0.18
N VAL A 427 17.37 -15.87 1.18
CA VAL A 427 17.48 -15.45 2.58
C VAL A 427 18.64 -14.48 2.77
N GLY A 428 19.84 -14.84 2.31
CA GLY A 428 21.02 -13.97 2.41
C GLY A 428 20.82 -12.62 1.72
N LYS A 429 20.21 -12.60 0.53
CA LYS A 429 19.88 -11.36 -0.16
C LYS A 429 18.93 -10.48 0.66
N LEU A 430 17.84 -11.04 1.20
CA LEU A 430 16.93 -10.27 2.06
C LEU A 430 17.60 -9.84 3.36
N ARG A 431 18.51 -10.64 3.91
CA ARG A 431 19.30 -10.30 5.09
C ARG A 431 20.19 -9.08 4.89
N GLU A 432 20.77 -8.90 3.71
CA GLU A 432 21.59 -7.73 3.41
C GLU A 432 20.76 -6.45 3.21
N HIS A 433 19.53 -6.58 2.70
CA HIS A 433 18.72 -5.44 2.24
C HIS A 433 17.56 -5.06 3.16
N THR A 434 17.33 -5.80 4.24
CA THR A 434 16.28 -5.50 5.22
C THR A 434 16.86 -5.27 6.61
N GLY A 435 16.10 -4.63 7.49
CA GLY A 435 16.45 -4.47 8.90
C GLY A 435 15.42 -5.15 9.82
N PRO A 436 15.78 -5.43 11.09
CA PRO A 436 14.83 -5.94 12.07
C PRO A 436 13.63 -5.01 12.20
N ALA A 437 12.43 -5.58 12.43
CA ALA A 437 11.21 -4.81 12.57
C ALA A 437 11.34 -3.83 13.75
N SER A 438 10.97 -2.56 13.55
CA SER A 438 11.02 -1.55 14.60
C SER A 438 10.20 -1.98 15.82
N SER A 439 10.78 -1.81 17.01
CA SER A 439 10.11 -2.07 18.28
C SER A 439 9.07 -1.01 18.64
N SER A 440 9.14 0.16 17.99
CA SER A 440 8.28 1.32 18.20
C SER A 440 7.33 1.46 17.01
N PRO A 441 6.07 0.99 17.12
CA PRO A 441 5.10 1.24 16.07
C PRO A 441 4.86 2.75 15.97
N ILE A 442 4.82 3.26 14.74
CA ILE A 442 4.34 4.61 14.48
C ILE A 442 2.83 4.57 14.71
N ILE A 443 2.38 5.09 15.85
CA ILE A 443 0.96 5.29 16.15
C ILE A 443 0.78 6.78 16.30
N LEU A 444 0.31 7.39 15.22
CA LEU A 444 0.23 8.84 15.17
C LEU A 444 -1.10 9.25 15.77
N GLN A 445 -1.05 9.78 17.00
CA GLN A 445 -2.20 10.43 17.60
C GLN A 445 -2.47 11.73 16.83
N MET A 446 -3.33 11.63 15.83
CA MET A 446 -4.10 12.76 15.34
C MET A 446 -5.08 13.08 16.47
N ARG A 447 -4.89 14.22 17.15
CA ARG A 447 -5.69 14.79 18.26
C ARG A 447 -6.55 13.86 19.14
#